data_AF-A0A955TRG9-F1
#
_entry.id   AF-A0A955TRG9-F1
#
_cell.length_a   1.000
_cell.length_b   1.000
_cell.length_c   1.000
_cell.angle_alpha   90.00
_cell.angle_beta   90.00
_cell.angle_gamma   90.00
#
_symmetry.space_group_name_H-M   'P 1'
#
loop_
_entity.id
_entity.type
_entity.pdbx_description
1 polymer ?
#
loop_
_entity_poly.entity_id
_entity_poly.type
_entity_poly.pdbx_seq_one_letter_code
_entity_poly.pdbx_strand_id
1 'polypeptide(L)'
;ALADRDQLTPLESLVSEDARRALVEAIERLPERQRLVLTLYYFEELTMKEIGVVLSVTESRICQLHAQAMVRLKALLHSRLDR
;
A
#
# COMPACT_ATOMS: atom_id res chain seq x y z
N ALA A 1 29.86 -1.04 26.51
CA ALA A 1 29.31 0.06 25.70
C ALA A 1 28.21 -0.52 24.81
N LEU A 2 26.95 -0.30 25.18
CA LEU A 2 25.79 -0.71 24.39
C LEU A 2 25.72 0.27 23.22
N ALA A 3 26.13 -0.17 22.03
CA ALA A 3 25.83 0.59 20.83
C ALA A 3 24.31 0.55 20.64
N ASP A 4 23.68 1.73 20.57
CA ASP A 4 22.31 1.92 20.11
C ASP A 4 22.19 1.31 18.70
N ARG A 5 21.88 0.02 18.63
CA ARG A 5 21.74 -0.73 17.37
C ARG A 5 20.36 -0.60 16.73
N ASP A 6 19.41 0.03 17.43
CA ASP A 6 18.03 0.22 16.99
C ASP A 6 17.72 1.66 16.52
N GLN A 7 18.68 2.58 16.60
CA GLN A 7 18.49 3.94 16.08
C GLN A 7 18.97 4.01 14.63
N LEU A 8 18.02 4.24 13.73
CA LEU A 8 18.32 4.64 12.35
C LEU A 8 19.20 5.88 12.38
N THR A 9 20.26 5.87 11.59
CA THR A 9 21.05 7.07 11.34
C THR A 9 20.16 8.17 10.75
N PRO A 10 20.56 9.46 10.84
CA PRO A 10 19.80 10.55 10.24
C PRO A 10 19.52 10.35 8.74
N LEU A 11 20.48 9.78 8.01
CA LEU A 11 20.31 9.45 6.59
C LEU A 11 19.25 8.36 6.39
N GLU A 12 19.31 7.27 7.15
CA GLU A 12 18.34 6.17 7.05
C GLU A 12 16.91 6.64 7.40
N SER A 13 16.79 7.55 8.37
CA SER A 13 15.52 8.15 8.74
C SER A 13 14.93 8.97 7.59
N LEU A 14 15.74 9.82 6.94
CA LEU A 14 15.31 10.61 5.78
C LEU A 14 14.87 9.72 4.61
N VAL A 15 15.64 8.67 4.29
CA VAL A 15 15.30 7.70 3.24
C VAL A 15 13.99 6.97 3.56
N SER A 16 13.77 6.59 4.82
CA SER A 16 12.53 5.96 5.28
C SER A 16 11.33 6.89 5.11
N GLU A 17 11.47 8.17 5.50
CA GLU A 17 10.42 9.17 5.33
C GLU A 17 10.10 9.42 3.86
N ASP A 18 11.11 9.46 2.99
CA ASP A 18 10.92 9.58 1.55
C ASP A 18 10.15 8.40 0.96
N ALA A 19 10.52 7.17 1.33
CA ALA A 19 9.80 5.98 0.92
C ALA A 19 8.34 5.99 1.41
N ARG A 20 8.11 6.44 2.65
CA ARG A 20 6.76 6.60 3.22
C ARG A 20 5.94 7.61 2.43
N ARG A 21 6.50 8.79 2.12
CA ARG A 21 5.84 9.83 1.31
C ARG A 21 5.49 9.30 -0.08
N ALA A 22 6.43 8.61 -0.73
CA ALA A 22 6.22 8.02 -2.04
C ALA A 22 5.06 7.02 -2.05
N LEU A 23 4.97 6.17 -1.01
CA LEU A 23 3.88 5.22 -0.86
C LEU A 23 2.53 5.90 -0.65
N VAL A 24 2.46 6.91 0.22
CA VAL A 24 1.22 7.67 0.48
C VAL A 24 0.71 8.28 -0.83
N GLU A 25 1.56 9.01 -1.55
CA GLU A 25 1.19 9.62 -2.82
C GLU A 25 0.78 8.58 -3.88
N ALA A 26 1.42 7.40 -3.90
CA ALA A 26 1.04 6.32 -4.80
C ALA A 26 -0.36 5.76 -4.47
N ILE A 27 -0.68 5.59 -3.18
CA ILE A 27 -1.99 5.14 -2.70
C ILE A 27 -3.08 6.16 -3.06
N GLU A 28 -2.81 7.46 -2.91
CA GLU A 28 -3.74 8.55 -3.27
C GLU A 28 -4.06 8.58 -4.76
N ARG A 29 -3.14 8.12 -5.61
CA ARG A 29 -3.33 8.04 -7.08
C ARG A 29 -4.03 6.76 -7.54
N LEU A 30 -4.36 5.85 -6.63
CA LEU A 30 -5.16 4.67 -6.96
C LEU A 30 -6.62 5.07 -7.24
N PRO A 31 -7.28 4.38 -8.19
CA PRO A 31 -8.73 4.40 -8.29
C PRO A 31 -9.38 4.13 -6.93
N GLU A 32 -10.43 4.87 -6.61
CA GLU A 32 -11.10 4.82 -5.30
C GLU A 32 -11.47 3.40 -4.87
N ARG A 33 -12.03 2.60 -5.80
CA ARG A 33 -12.37 1.19 -5.53
C ARG A 33 -11.18 0.32 -5.19
N GLN A 34 -10.02 0.56 -5.78
CA GLN A 34 -8.80 -0.19 -5.48
C GLN A 34 -8.26 0.20 -4.12
N ARG A 35 -8.21 1.50 -3.83
CA ARG A 35 -7.81 2.02 -2.51
C ARG A 35 -8.70 1.48 -1.40
N LEU A 36 -10.03 1.48 -1.60
CA LEU A 36 -10.99 0.93 -0.65
C LEU A 36 -10.75 -0.56 -0.37
N VAL A 37 -10.50 -1.38 -1.40
CA VAL A 37 -10.18 -2.80 -1.23
C VAL A 37 -8.90 -2.98 -0.39
N LEU A 38 -7.88 -2.16 -0.63
CA LEU A 38 -6.65 -2.21 0.18
C LEU A 38 -6.90 -1.77 1.63
N THR A 39 -7.71 -0.73 1.85
CA THR A 39 -8.08 -0.28 3.20
C THR A 39 -8.77 -1.39 3.97
N LEU A 40 -9.81 -1.99 3.39
CA LEU A 40 -10.56 -3.05 4.06
C LEU A 40 -9.70 -4.30 4.32
N TYR A 41 -8.74 -4.61 3.45
CA TYR A 41 -7.88 -5.78 3.63
C TYR A 41 -6.74 -5.55 4.64
N TYR A 42 -6.04 -4.42 4.56
CA TYR A 42 -4.83 -4.18 5.36
C TYR A 42 -5.07 -3.43 6.66
N PHE A 43 -6.11 -2.59 6.74
CA PHE A 43 -6.42 -1.81 7.94
C PHE A 43 -7.58 -2.41 8.74
N GLU A 44 -8.63 -2.86 8.05
CA GLU A 44 -9.79 -3.49 8.71
C GLU A 44 -9.67 -5.02 8.82
N GLU A 45 -8.55 -5.58 8.35
CA GLU A 45 -8.22 -7.02 8.42
C GLU A 45 -9.30 -7.96 7.84
N LEU A 46 -10.14 -7.46 6.93
CA LEU A 46 -11.20 -8.25 6.30
C LEU A 46 -10.64 -9.19 5.24
N THR A 47 -11.20 -10.40 5.17
CA THR A 47 -10.91 -11.35 4.10
C THR A 47 -11.53 -10.91 2.76
N MET A 48 -10.99 -11.40 1.64
CA MET A 48 -11.53 -11.09 0.30
C MET A 48 -13.03 -11.44 0.17
N LYS A 49 -13.46 -12.50 0.86
CA LYS A 49 -14.85 -12.93 0.92
C LYS A 49 -15.73 -11.92 1.68
N GLU A 50 -15.30 -11.48 2.86
CA GLU A 50 -16.02 -10.48 3.66
C GLU A 50 -16.10 -9.13 2.94
N ILE A 51 -15.00 -8.70 2.30
CA ILE A 51 -14.97 -7.50 1.47
C ILE A 51 -15.98 -7.62 0.31
N GLY A 52 -16.08 -8.80 -0.32
CA GLY A 52 -17.06 -9.06 -1.36
C GLY A 52 -18.49 -8.86 -0.87
N VAL A 53 -18.80 -9.35 0.33
CA VAL A 53 -20.11 -9.14 0.97
C VAL A 53 -20.34 -7.64 1.24
N VAL A 54 -19.39 -6.94 1.86
CA VAL A 54 -19.49 -5.51 2.20
C VAL A 54 -19.71 -4.66 0.94
N LEU A 55 -19.00 -4.95 -0.15
CA LEU A 55 -19.06 -4.19 -1.39
C LEU A 55 -20.10 -4.72 -2.39
N SER A 56 -20.88 -5.74 -2.01
CA SER A 56 -21.89 -6.38 -2.86
C SER A 56 -21.35 -6.85 -4.22
N VAL A 57 -20.17 -7.48 -4.21
CA VAL A 57 -19.51 -8.06 -5.39
C VAL A 57 -18.91 -9.43 -5.07
N THR A 58 -18.53 -10.20 -6.08
CA THR A 58 -17.93 -11.52 -5.88
C THR A 58 -16.51 -11.41 -5.30
N GLU A 59 -16.07 -12.44 -4.56
CA GLU A 59 -14.69 -12.56 -4.07
C GLU A 59 -13.66 -12.46 -5.21
N SER A 60 -13.94 -13.12 -6.35
CA SER A 60 -13.08 -13.04 -7.54
C SER A 60 -12.89 -11.60 -8.01
N ARG A 61 -13.94 -10.76 -7.94
CA ARG A 61 -13.83 -9.35 -8.30
C ARG A 61 -12.93 -8.58 -7.33
N ILE A 62 -12.98 -8.89 -6.03
CA ILE A 62 -12.09 -8.29 -5.03
C ILE A 62 -10.64 -8.71 -5.29
N CYS A 63 -10.38 -9.99 -5.55
CA CYS A 63 -9.04 -10.48 -5.89
C CYS A 63 -8.46 -9.75 -7.11
N GLN A 64 -9.27 -9.50 -8.14
CA GLN A 64 -8.87 -8.73 -9.32
C GLN A 64 -8.55 -7.27 -8.98
N LEU A 65 -9.42 -6.60 -8.20
CA LEU A 65 -9.20 -5.22 -7.79
C LEU A 65 -7.92 -5.07 -6.95
N HIS A 66 -7.68 -6.01 -6.03
CA HIS A 66 -6.45 -6.06 -5.22
C HIS A 66 -5.22 -6.24 -6.12
N ALA A 67 -5.23 -7.24 -7.01
CA ALA A 67 -4.12 -7.49 -7.92
C ALA A 67 -3.82 -6.28 -8.82
N GLN A 68 -4.85 -5.62 -9.36
CA GLN A 68 -4.69 -4.40 -10.15
C GLN A 68 -4.11 -3.24 -9.32
N ALA A 69 -4.55 -3.10 -8.07
CA ALA A 69 -4.02 -2.10 -7.15
C ALA A 69 -2.52 -2.33 -6.90
N MET A 70 -2.11 -3.58 -6.65
CA MET A 70 -0.71 -3.95 -6.43
C MET A 70 0.17 -3.67 -7.66
N VAL A 71 -0.29 -4.00 -8.86
CA VAL A 71 0.43 -3.69 -10.11
C VAL A 71 0.59 -2.17 -10.28
N ARG A 72 -0.48 -1.41 -10.01
CA ARG A 72 -0.48 0.05 -10.15
C ARG A 72 0.43 0.73 -9.13
N LEU A 73 0.41 0.28 -7.87
CA LEU A 73 1.33 0.77 -6.83
C LEU A 73 2.79 0.55 -7.21
N LYS A 74 3.15 -0.66 -7.68
CA LYS A 74 4.52 -0.95 -8.16
C LYS A 74 4.94 -0.01 -9.27
N ALA A 75 4.09 0.18 -10.28
CA ALA A 75 4.38 1.09 -11.40
C ALA A 75 4.56 2.55 -10.95
N LEU A 76 3.71 3.03 -10.03
CA LEU A 76 3.80 4.39 -9.50
C LEU A 76 5.08 4.61 -8.69
N LEU A 77 5.46 3.64 -7.86
CA LEU A 77 6.68 3.71 -7.05
C LEU A 77 7.94 3.64 -7.93
N HIS A 78 8.01 2.73 -8.90
CA HIS A 78 9.14 2.68 -9.84
C HIS A 78 9.28 4.00 -10.61
N SER A 79 8.18 4.56 -11.12
CA SER A 79 8.22 5.83 -11.86
C SER A 79 8.73 7.03 -11.05
N ARG A 80 8.68 6.95 -9.72
CA ARG A 80 9.22 7.98 -8.82
C ARG A 80 10.68 7.75 -8.48
N LEU A 81 11.09 6.48 -8.37
CA LEU A 81 12.48 6.08 -8.08
C LEU A 81 13.40 6.24 -9.30
N ASP A 82 12.85 6.17 -10.52
CA ASP A 82 13.58 6.38 -11.77
C ASP A 82 13.77 7.87 -12.14
N ARG A 83 13.24 8.81 -11.33
CA ARG A 83 13.42 10.26 -11.49
C ARG A 83 14.53 10.77 -10.59
#